data_AF-A0A9R0EZX9-F1
#
_entry.id   AF-A0A9R0EZX9-F1
#
_cell.length_a   1.000
_cell.length_b   1.000
_cell.length_c   1.000
_cell.angle_alpha   90.00
_cell.angle_beta   90.00
_cell.angle_gamma   90.00
#
_symmetry.space_group_name_H-M   'P 1'
#
loop_
_entity.id
_entity.type
_entity.pdbx_description
1 polymer ?
#
loop_
_entity_poly.entity_id
_entity_poly.type
_entity_poly.pdbx_seq_one_letter_code
_entity_poly.pdbx_strand_id
1 'polypeptide(L)'
;MGVSIDRTFVFLSFLRLVLCDLNLEEDEPCVTDGLNGTCVGIFRCPSASLTYLYANAGYIKSPNEIFDYPDLPDICSYKNNEPVVCCTDCGISKEEPFRHTSIGPLGVTKDNTGPISWSKCLDYFKMLPYPCRGIGNFRVRKMWQEEKKCHAYGLDVALAVGGRDAQRWEFPHMALLGYGDDEDSAQWLCGGTVISERFILTAGHCISTRLLGNVSFAALGMLKRTDPQELWSIHKIKRIIRHPEYKPPSKYHDIALLETETEINFGRNLLPACLDTGMNKEATAEASGWGRLGSRKDLADTLQVVTLQEFEDKECAALFPQHRLLSHGYDHDTQSCYGNHQEIIDTCEGDSGGPLQTNQFKCQYTVVGVTSFGKECGILGSAGMYTRVSYYVSWIEGIVWPEETEKRMIKDNLWLDKWLNAAPK
;
A
#
# COMPACT_ATOMS: atom_id res chain seq x y z
N MET A 1 18.87 11.14 12.75
CA MET A 1 18.44 10.34 13.92
C MET A 1 17.62 9.19 13.36
N GLY A 2 18.26 8.03 13.18
CA GLY A 2 17.62 6.86 12.58
C GLY A 2 16.78 6.11 13.60
N VAL A 3 15.56 5.74 13.24
CA VAL A 3 14.77 4.76 13.98
C VAL A 3 15.16 3.40 13.41
N SER A 4 15.98 2.66 14.16
CA SER A 4 16.21 1.23 13.91
C SER A 4 14.89 0.52 14.13
N ILE A 5 14.35 -0.15 13.10
CA ILE A 5 13.19 -1.04 13.24
C ILE A 5 13.69 -2.31 13.93
N ASP A 6 13.71 -2.27 15.25
CA ASP A 6 13.87 -3.47 16.06
C ASP A 6 12.62 -4.34 15.84
N ARG A 7 12.81 -5.58 15.34
CA ARG A 7 11.77 -6.61 15.15
C ARG A 7 11.23 -7.17 16.48
N THR A 8 11.39 -6.42 17.56
CA THR A 8 10.78 -6.71 18.85
C THR A 8 9.40 -6.07 18.83
N PHE A 9 8.36 -6.91 18.87
CA PHE A 9 6.96 -6.58 19.15
C PHE A 9 6.75 -5.14 19.62
N VAL A 10 5.91 -4.37 18.91
CA VAL A 10 5.41 -3.06 19.34
C VAL A 10 4.47 -3.25 20.55
N PHE A 11 5.06 -3.66 21.66
CA PHE A 11 4.61 -3.43 23.02
C PHE A 11 5.55 -2.36 23.53
N LEU A 12 5.23 -1.06 23.41
CA LEU A 12 5.78 0.03 24.23
C LEU A 12 5.20 1.39 23.80
N SER A 13 3.91 1.58 24.09
CA SER A 13 3.37 2.89 24.53
C SER A 13 2.13 2.70 25.43
N PHE A 14 2.06 1.59 26.17
CA PHE A 14 1.19 1.43 27.34
C PHE A 14 2.02 1.67 28.60
N LEU A 15 2.61 2.86 28.71
CA LEU A 15 3.22 3.28 29.96
C LEU A 15 2.09 3.72 30.92
N ARG A 16 1.68 2.81 31.79
CA ARG A 16 0.96 3.04 33.06
C ARG A 16 -0.43 3.68 32.96
N LEU A 17 -1.40 2.90 32.51
CA LEU A 17 -2.68 2.81 33.23
C LEU A 17 -2.75 1.38 33.77
N VAL A 18 -2.94 1.25 35.07
CA VAL A 18 -3.01 -0.03 35.78
C VAL A 18 -4.30 -0.72 35.31
N LEU A 19 -4.22 -1.55 34.27
CA LEU A 19 -5.27 -2.52 34.00
C LEU A 19 -5.08 -3.63 35.03
N CYS A 20 -6.02 -3.75 35.97
CA CYS A 20 -6.04 -4.83 36.93
C CYS A 20 -6.26 -6.15 36.19
N ASP A 21 -5.30 -7.06 36.30
CA ASP A 21 -5.49 -8.46 35.92
C ASP A 21 -6.41 -9.11 36.97
N LEU A 22 -7.62 -9.50 36.55
CA LEU A 22 -8.62 -10.08 37.45
C LEU A 22 -8.32 -11.56 37.78
N ASN A 23 -7.35 -12.19 37.11
CA ASN A 23 -7.06 -13.63 37.18
C ASN A 23 -8.31 -14.51 36.93
N LEU A 24 -9.12 -14.13 35.94
CA LEU A 24 -10.32 -14.87 35.51
C LEU A 24 -10.09 -15.54 34.16
N GLU A 25 -10.58 -16.76 34.01
CA GLU A 25 -10.49 -17.54 32.77
C GLU A 25 -11.51 -17.07 31.71
N GLU A 26 -11.33 -17.53 30.46
CA GLU A 26 -12.28 -17.24 29.39
C GLU A 26 -13.65 -17.87 29.68
N ASP A 27 -14.71 -17.14 29.32
CA ASP A 27 -16.13 -17.41 29.58
C ASP A 27 -16.56 -17.32 31.07
N GLU A 28 -15.67 -16.92 31.99
CA GLU A 28 -16.04 -16.63 33.39
C GLU A 28 -16.79 -15.28 33.54
N PRO A 29 -17.71 -15.16 34.50
CA PRO A 29 -18.38 -13.90 34.80
C PRO A 29 -17.40 -12.90 35.44
N CYS A 30 -17.51 -11.63 35.07
CA CYS A 30 -16.69 -10.55 35.61
C CYS A 30 -17.54 -9.34 35.96
N VAL A 31 -16.99 -8.42 36.76
CA VAL A 31 -17.63 -7.14 37.09
C VAL A 31 -16.64 -6.02 36.84
N THR A 32 -17.03 -5.07 35.98
CA THR A 32 -16.23 -3.88 35.63
C THR A 32 -17.13 -2.66 35.75
N ASP A 33 -16.66 -1.61 36.44
CA ASP A 33 -17.44 -0.39 36.74
C ASP A 33 -18.86 -0.66 37.32
N GLY A 34 -19.00 -1.71 38.14
CA GLY A 34 -20.27 -2.09 38.74
C GLY A 34 -21.26 -2.79 37.78
N LEU A 35 -20.81 -3.18 36.59
CA LEU A 35 -21.61 -3.88 35.58
C LEU A 35 -21.15 -5.32 35.43
N ASN A 36 -22.11 -6.24 35.29
CA ASN A 36 -21.83 -7.64 35.02
C ASN A 36 -21.41 -7.81 33.55
N GLY A 37 -20.31 -8.51 33.34
CA GLY A 37 -19.79 -8.87 32.03
C GLY A 37 -19.35 -10.33 31.97
N THR A 38 -18.68 -10.68 30.88
CA THR A 38 -18.10 -12.01 30.66
C THR A 38 -16.70 -11.85 30.11
N CYS A 39 -15.75 -12.58 30.68
CA CYS A 39 -14.37 -12.62 30.22
C CYS A 39 -14.30 -13.32 28.86
N VAL A 40 -13.91 -12.61 27.81
CA VAL A 40 -13.77 -13.19 26.46
C VAL A 40 -12.52 -12.67 25.77
N GLY A 41 -11.98 -13.42 24.81
CA GLY A 41 -10.90 -12.91 23.96
C GLY A 41 -11.26 -11.55 23.34
N ILE A 42 -10.31 -10.63 23.26
CA ILE A 42 -10.57 -9.24 22.85
C ILE A 42 -11.34 -9.11 21.53
N PHE A 43 -11.10 -10.00 20.57
CA PHE A 43 -11.76 -10.03 19.26
C PHE A 43 -13.19 -10.60 19.26
N ARG A 44 -13.64 -11.21 20.38
CA ARG A 44 -15.03 -11.62 20.62
C ARG A 44 -15.87 -10.51 21.24
N CYS A 45 -15.25 -9.45 21.75
CA CYS A 45 -15.91 -8.28 22.32
C CYS A 45 -15.85 -7.09 21.34
N PRO A 46 -16.93 -6.77 20.61
CA PRO A 46 -16.90 -5.79 19.53
C PRO A 46 -16.39 -4.39 19.93
N SER A 47 -16.87 -3.84 21.05
CA SER A 47 -16.45 -2.53 21.52
C SER A 47 -14.96 -2.52 21.89
N ALA A 48 -14.48 -3.53 22.62
CA ALA A 48 -13.08 -3.67 22.99
C ALA A 48 -12.18 -3.89 21.75
N SER A 49 -12.66 -4.67 20.77
CA SER A 49 -11.98 -4.89 19.48
C SER A 49 -11.76 -3.58 18.75
N LEU A 50 -12.82 -2.77 18.59
CA LEU A 50 -12.74 -1.48 17.89
C LEU A 50 -11.84 -0.51 18.66
N THR A 51 -11.99 -0.39 19.99
CA THR A 51 -11.09 0.42 20.81
C THR A 51 -9.63 0.02 20.60
N TYR A 52 -9.33 -1.28 20.68
CA TYR A 52 -7.99 -1.80 20.46
C TYR A 52 -7.47 -1.46 19.06
N LEU A 53 -8.27 -1.69 18.02
CA LEU A 53 -7.88 -1.42 16.64
C LEU A 53 -7.63 0.07 16.39
N TYR A 54 -8.51 0.97 16.87
CA TYR A 54 -8.34 2.42 16.70
C TYR A 54 -7.20 2.99 17.54
N ALA A 55 -6.98 2.47 18.76
CA ALA A 55 -5.83 2.85 19.58
C ALA A 55 -4.50 2.47 18.92
N ASN A 56 -4.46 1.33 18.23
CA ASN A 56 -3.25 0.82 17.56
C ASN A 56 -3.18 1.20 16.06
N ALA A 57 -4.20 1.83 15.50
CA ALA A 57 -4.18 2.36 14.14
C ALA A 57 -3.22 3.54 13.96
N GLY A 58 -2.79 4.11 15.08
CA GLY A 58 -1.67 5.02 15.11
C GLY A 58 -2.00 6.47 14.78
N TYR A 59 -3.28 6.85 14.69
CA TYR A 59 -3.70 8.23 14.46
C TYR A 59 -3.05 9.22 15.43
N ILE A 60 -2.52 10.31 14.89
CA ILE A 60 -1.92 11.39 15.68
C ILE A 60 -3.05 12.29 16.16
N LYS A 61 -3.20 12.47 17.48
CA LYS A 61 -4.17 13.40 18.06
C LYS A 61 -3.81 14.84 17.66
N SER A 62 -4.67 15.48 16.87
CA SER A 62 -4.58 16.90 16.52
C SER A 62 -5.58 17.70 17.37
N PRO A 63 -5.26 18.93 17.81
CA PRO A 63 -6.17 19.74 18.66
C PRO A 63 -7.55 20.00 18.06
N ASN A 64 -7.67 19.95 16.73
CA ASN A 64 -8.90 20.25 15.99
C ASN A 64 -9.66 19.00 15.52
N GLU A 65 -9.13 17.79 15.78
CA GLU A 65 -9.70 16.53 15.31
C GLU A 65 -10.30 15.76 16.48
N ILE A 66 -11.49 15.19 16.25
CA ILE A 66 -12.23 14.40 17.23
C ILE A 66 -11.78 12.95 17.06
N PHE A 67 -10.83 12.54 17.91
CA PHE A 67 -10.46 11.15 18.13
C PHE A 67 -10.96 10.71 19.50
N ASP A 68 -12.04 9.93 19.49
CA ASP A 68 -12.71 9.51 20.71
C ASP A 68 -13.07 8.03 20.64
N TYR A 69 -12.59 7.28 21.62
CA TYR A 69 -12.88 5.86 21.79
C TYR A 69 -12.93 5.57 23.29
N PRO A 70 -13.78 4.63 23.73
CA PRO A 70 -13.90 4.32 25.15
C PRO A 70 -12.62 3.64 25.64
N ASP A 71 -12.37 3.72 26.94
CA ASP A 71 -11.26 2.99 27.57
C ASP A 71 -11.40 1.47 27.32
N LEU A 72 -10.26 0.79 27.23
CA LEU A 72 -10.26 -0.66 27.16
C LEU A 72 -10.87 -1.23 28.44
N PRO A 73 -11.73 -2.27 28.35
CA PRO A 73 -12.26 -2.92 29.55
C PRO A 73 -11.14 -3.53 30.40
N ASP A 74 -11.45 -3.81 31.66
CA ASP A 74 -10.56 -4.54 32.56
C ASP A 74 -10.09 -5.86 31.93
N ILE A 75 -8.82 -6.18 32.14
CA ILE A 75 -8.21 -7.41 31.63
C ILE A 75 -8.52 -8.53 32.62
N CYS A 76 -9.21 -9.57 32.16
CA CYS A 76 -9.48 -10.76 32.96
C CYS A 76 -8.22 -11.61 33.15
N SER A 77 -7.49 -11.84 32.06
CA SER A 77 -6.26 -12.64 32.00
C SER A 77 -5.61 -12.50 30.61
N TYR A 78 -4.56 -13.27 30.34
CA TYR A 78 -3.95 -13.39 29.02
C TYR A 78 -3.98 -14.83 28.52
N LYS A 79 -4.31 -15.02 27.24
CA LYS A 79 -4.29 -16.32 26.57
C LYS A 79 -3.49 -16.19 25.28
N ASN A 80 -2.42 -16.97 25.13
CA ASN A 80 -1.51 -16.90 23.98
C ASN A 80 -0.96 -15.49 23.70
N ASN A 81 -0.65 -14.72 24.76
CA ASN A 81 -0.19 -13.33 24.68
C ASN A 81 -1.24 -12.34 24.13
N GLU A 82 -2.50 -12.76 24.01
CA GLU A 82 -3.65 -11.89 23.72
C GLU A 82 -4.46 -11.63 25.00
N PRO A 83 -4.99 -10.41 25.19
CA PRO A 83 -5.79 -10.09 26.36
C PRO A 83 -7.19 -10.74 26.27
N VAL A 84 -7.61 -11.34 27.39
CA VAL A 84 -8.99 -11.69 27.69
C VAL A 84 -9.58 -10.51 28.47
N VAL A 85 -10.69 -9.94 28.01
CA VAL A 85 -11.25 -8.69 28.56
C VAL A 85 -12.64 -8.92 29.14
N CYS A 86 -12.99 -8.14 30.17
CA CYS A 86 -14.33 -8.17 30.75
C CYS A 86 -15.33 -7.47 29.82
N CYS A 87 -16.01 -8.24 28.97
CA CYS A 87 -16.92 -7.69 27.98
C CYS A 87 -18.32 -7.46 28.54
N THR A 88 -18.84 -6.24 28.36
CA THR A 88 -20.19 -5.84 28.76
C THR A 88 -21.12 -5.59 27.57
N ASP A 89 -20.74 -6.05 26.37
CA ASP A 89 -21.49 -5.82 25.14
C ASP A 89 -22.70 -6.75 25.02
N CYS A 90 -23.79 -6.25 24.44
CA CYS A 90 -25.01 -7.02 24.18
C CYS A 90 -24.82 -8.15 23.16
N GLY A 91 -23.79 -8.05 22.33
CA GLY A 91 -23.53 -8.95 21.21
C GLY A 91 -22.12 -9.51 21.27
N ILE A 92 -21.76 -10.18 22.37
CA ILE A 92 -20.53 -10.98 22.43
C ILE A 92 -20.56 -11.97 21.28
N SER A 93 -19.59 -11.86 20.39
CA SER A 93 -19.51 -12.70 19.21
C SER A 93 -18.98 -14.08 19.59
N LYS A 94 -19.58 -15.13 19.01
CA LYS A 94 -19.03 -16.49 19.08
C LYS A 94 -17.80 -16.63 18.18
N GLU A 95 -17.75 -15.85 17.11
CA GLU A 95 -16.62 -15.73 16.21
C GLU A 95 -15.80 -14.48 16.55
N GLU A 96 -14.70 -14.26 15.83
CA GLU A 96 -13.78 -13.15 16.05
C GLU A 96 -13.78 -12.20 14.85
N PRO A 97 -14.88 -11.46 14.60
CA PRO A 97 -15.12 -10.73 13.36
C PRO A 97 -14.11 -9.60 13.10
N PHE A 98 -13.38 -9.17 14.13
CA PHE A 98 -12.38 -8.11 14.04
C PHE A 98 -10.93 -8.60 14.05
N ARG A 99 -10.70 -9.92 14.18
CA ARG A 99 -9.33 -10.49 14.24
C ARG A 99 -8.51 -10.17 12.99
N HIS A 100 -9.18 -10.14 11.84
CA HIS A 100 -8.58 -9.84 10.54
C HIS A 100 -8.94 -8.43 10.04
N THR A 101 -9.15 -7.50 10.96
CA THR A 101 -9.51 -6.13 10.64
C THR A 101 -8.37 -5.17 10.95
N SER A 102 -8.12 -4.25 10.05
CA SER A 102 -7.22 -3.11 10.23
C SER A 102 -8.01 -1.82 10.07
N ILE A 103 -7.56 -0.73 10.68
CA ILE A 103 -8.12 0.59 10.37
C ILE A 103 -7.30 1.19 9.22
N GLY A 104 -7.97 1.44 8.09
CA GLY A 104 -7.36 2.05 6.92
C GLY A 104 -7.24 3.57 7.04
N PRO A 105 -6.58 4.26 6.09
CA PRO A 105 -6.23 5.68 6.23
C PRO A 105 -7.39 6.64 6.53
N LEU A 106 -8.57 6.34 6.01
CA LEU A 106 -9.79 7.14 6.20
C LEU A 106 -10.53 6.88 7.52
N GLY A 107 -9.99 6.06 8.43
CA GLY A 107 -10.66 5.69 9.67
C GLY A 107 -11.72 4.61 9.50
N VAL A 108 -11.80 3.99 8.33
CA VAL A 108 -12.74 2.90 8.02
C VAL A 108 -12.07 1.56 8.25
N THR A 109 -12.81 0.61 8.83
CA THR A 109 -12.36 -0.77 8.97
C THR A 109 -12.12 -1.41 7.60
N LYS A 110 -11.00 -2.12 7.47
CA LYS A 110 -10.60 -2.83 6.25
C LYS A 110 -10.25 -4.25 6.62
N ASP A 111 -10.78 -5.19 5.84
CA ASP A 111 -10.38 -6.58 5.93
C ASP A 111 -8.91 -6.74 5.48
N ASN A 112 -8.17 -7.56 6.21
CA ASN A 112 -6.75 -7.83 5.98
C ASN A 112 -6.48 -9.27 5.49
N THR A 113 -7.52 -10.04 5.15
CA THR A 113 -7.38 -11.41 4.63
C THR A 113 -7.05 -11.48 3.14
N GLY A 114 -7.03 -10.32 2.47
CA GLY A 114 -6.67 -10.16 1.06
C GLY A 114 -5.22 -10.53 0.72
N PRO A 115 -4.71 -10.11 -0.45
CA PRO A 115 -3.33 -10.34 -0.85
C PRO A 115 -2.31 -9.81 0.17
N ILE A 116 -1.13 -10.42 0.25
CA ILE A 116 -0.08 -10.04 1.23
C ILE A 116 0.32 -8.58 1.06
N SER A 117 0.43 -8.12 -0.19
CA SER A 117 0.66 -6.72 -0.56
C SER A 117 -0.34 -5.75 0.08
N TRP A 118 -1.62 -6.14 0.16
CA TRP A 118 -2.65 -5.33 0.81
C TRP A 118 -2.50 -5.28 2.33
N SER A 119 -2.20 -6.42 2.97
CA SER A 119 -1.90 -6.44 4.40
C SER A 119 -0.67 -5.58 4.72
N LYS A 120 0.39 -5.70 3.93
CA LYS A 120 1.63 -4.92 4.10
C LYS A 120 1.41 -3.43 3.90
N CYS A 121 0.60 -3.05 2.91
CA CYS A 121 0.15 -1.66 2.72
C CYS A 121 -0.51 -1.08 4.00
N LEU A 122 -1.40 -1.85 4.64
CA LEU A 122 -2.07 -1.44 5.88
C LEU A 122 -1.09 -1.39 7.06
N ASP A 123 -0.15 -2.33 7.13
CA ASP A 123 0.90 -2.36 8.15
C ASP A 123 1.83 -1.14 8.04
N TYR A 124 2.24 -0.78 6.81
CA TYR A 124 2.99 0.44 6.56
C TYR A 124 2.23 1.68 7.00
N PHE A 125 0.92 1.77 6.72
CA PHE A 125 0.12 2.90 7.18
C PHE A 125 0.15 3.04 8.72
N LYS A 126 0.00 1.92 9.45
CA LYS A 126 0.02 1.89 10.92
C LYS A 126 1.39 2.26 11.51
N MET A 127 2.49 1.93 10.82
CA MET A 127 3.84 2.11 11.35
C MET A 127 4.49 3.43 10.90
N LEU A 128 4.19 3.91 9.69
CA LEU A 128 4.91 5.00 9.05
C LEU A 128 4.19 6.35 9.13
N PRO A 129 4.92 7.47 9.06
CA PRO A 129 4.38 8.82 9.25
C PRO A 129 3.73 9.39 7.98
N TYR A 130 2.74 8.68 7.43
CA TYR A 130 1.96 9.12 6.28
C TYR A 130 1.22 10.45 6.56
N PRO A 131 1.27 11.47 5.67
CA PRO A 131 0.69 12.79 5.93
C PRO A 131 -0.81 12.83 6.26
N CYS A 132 -1.58 11.84 5.78
CA CYS A 132 -3.01 11.68 6.01
C CYS A 132 -3.37 10.98 7.32
N ARG A 133 -2.36 10.52 8.06
CA ARG A 133 -2.55 9.93 9.37
C ARG A 133 -3.02 11.01 10.35
N GLY A 134 -4.29 10.94 10.71
CA GLY A 134 -4.92 11.90 11.63
C GLY A 134 -5.83 12.94 10.97
N ILE A 135 -6.21 12.78 9.69
CA ILE A 135 -7.13 13.71 8.98
C ILE A 135 -8.61 13.25 9.06
N GLY A 136 -8.88 12.08 9.64
CA GLY A 136 -10.24 11.58 9.82
C GLY A 136 -10.81 11.98 11.18
N ASN A 137 -12.11 12.30 11.23
CA ASN A 137 -12.84 12.38 12.50
C ASN A 137 -13.53 11.04 12.73
N PHE A 138 -13.24 10.37 13.85
CA PHE A 138 -13.95 9.15 14.20
C PHE A 138 -14.31 9.10 15.68
N ARG A 139 -15.47 8.51 15.97
CA ARG A 139 -15.92 8.24 17.33
C ARG A 139 -16.41 6.81 17.45
N VAL A 140 -15.77 6.04 18.32
CA VAL A 140 -16.32 4.76 18.79
C VAL A 140 -17.23 5.08 19.97
N ARG A 141 -18.53 4.83 19.84
CA ARG A 141 -19.51 5.02 20.92
C ARG A 141 -19.81 3.70 21.59
N LYS A 142 -19.79 3.70 22.92
CA LYS A 142 -20.37 2.66 23.75
C LYS A 142 -21.66 3.19 24.35
N MET A 143 -22.79 2.56 24.05
CA MET A 143 -24.14 3.05 24.36
C MET A 143 -24.85 2.04 25.26
N TRP A 144 -25.23 2.47 26.47
CA TRP A 144 -25.98 1.62 27.39
C TRP A 144 -27.39 1.32 26.88
N GLN A 145 -27.78 0.04 26.91
CA GLN A 145 -29.14 -0.41 26.60
C GLN A 145 -29.84 -0.84 27.88
N GLU A 146 -30.70 0.03 28.42
CA GLU A 146 -31.41 -0.20 29.69
C GLU A 146 -32.21 -1.51 29.70
N GLU A 147 -32.92 -1.79 28.60
CA GLU A 147 -33.76 -3.00 28.48
C GLU A 147 -32.95 -4.30 28.56
N LYS A 148 -31.71 -4.29 28.04
CA LYS A 148 -30.86 -5.47 27.95
C LYS A 148 -29.75 -5.50 29.00
N LYS A 149 -29.58 -4.42 29.76
CA LYS A 149 -28.53 -4.23 30.77
C LYS A 149 -27.12 -4.53 30.24
N CYS A 150 -26.82 -4.03 29.05
CA CYS A 150 -25.56 -4.23 28.35
C CYS A 150 -25.25 -3.04 27.44
N HIS A 151 -24.06 -3.02 26.86
CA HIS A 151 -23.64 -1.99 25.92
C HIS A 151 -23.81 -2.40 24.46
N ALA A 152 -24.40 -1.51 23.65
CA ALA A 152 -24.23 -1.54 22.21
C ALA A 152 -23.03 -0.67 21.81
N TYR A 153 -22.50 -0.91 20.62
CA TYR A 153 -21.44 -0.11 20.05
C TYR A 153 -21.90 0.56 18.76
N GLY A 154 -21.30 1.71 18.45
CA GLY A 154 -21.51 2.43 17.20
C GLY A 154 -20.20 3.06 16.74
N LEU A 155 -20.03 3.21 15.44
CA LEU A 155 -18.87 3.86 14.85
C LEU A 155 -19.37 5.01 13.98
N ASP A 156 -19.00 6.24 14.35
CA ASP A 156 -19.18 7.41 13.51
C ASP A 156 -17.85 7.72 12.83
N VAL A 157 -17.83 7.75 11.50
CA VAL A 157 -16.67 8.23 10.73
C VAL A 157 -17.14 9.44 9.93
N ALA A 158 -16.59 10.61 10.24
CA ALA A 158 -16.80 11.83 9.46
C ALA A 158 -15.57 12.05 8.57
N LEU A 159 -15.79 11.94 7.27
CA LEU A 159 -14.78 12.21 6.26
C LEU A 159 -14.64 13.72 6.09
N ALA A 160 -13.49 14.28 6.48
CA ALA A 160 -13.13 15.63 6.07
C ALA A 160 -12.85 15.61 4.55
N VAL A 161 -13.80 16.09 3.75
CA VAL A 161 -13.61 16.36 2.32
C VAL A 161 -13.17 17.82 2.19
N GLY A 162 -11.89 18.00 1.89
CA GLY A 162 -11.26 19.30 1.67
C GLY A 162 -9.87 19.06 1.10
N GLY A 163 -9.67 19.41 -0.17
CA GLY A 163 -8.38 19.30 -0.86
C GLY A 163 -7.44 20.46 -0.50
N ARG A 164 -6.14 20.23 -0.62
CA ARG A 164 -5.08 21.24 -0.51
C ARG A 164 -4.04 21.03 -1.60
N ASP A 165 -3.23 22.05 -1.85
CA ASP A 165 -2.21 22.04 -2.90
C ASP A 165 -1.10 21.00 -2.67
N ALA A 166 -0.72 20.40 -3.79
CA ALA A 166 0.43 19.53 -4.04
C ALA A 166 1.78 20.20 -3.68
N GLN A 167 2.66 19.50 -2.96
CA GLN A 167 3.95 20.06 -2.47
C GLN A 167 5.05 19.00 -2.37
N ARG A 168 6.28 19.43 -2.07
CA ARG A 168 7.41 18.55 -1.72
C ARG A 168 6.94 17.44 -0.76
N TRP A 169 7.29 16.18 -1.07
CA TRP A 169 6.92 14.95 -0.34
C TRP A 169 5.54 14.36 -0.62
N GLU A 170 4.85 14.83 -1.65
CA GLU A 170 3.57 14.26 -2.07
C GLU A 170 3.67 12.86 -2.69
N PHE A 171 4.75 12.58 -3.42
CA PHE A 171 5.01 11.28 -4.05
C PHE A 171 6.27 10.64 -3.45
N PRO A 172 6.25 10.29 -2.16
CA PRO A 172 7.43 9.85 -1.42
C PRO A 172 7.96 8.49 -1.87
N HIS A 173 7.19 7.74 -2.66
CA HIS A 173 7.56 6.43 -3.21
C HIS A 173 8.30 6.51 -4.55
N MET A 174 8.44 7.70 -5.15
CA MET A 174 9.10 7.84 -6.44
C MET A 174 10.58 7.48 -6.37
N ALA A 175 11.02 6.68 -7.33
CA ALA A 175 12.42 6.36 -7.57
C ALA A 175 12.86 6.86 -8.95
N LEU A 176 14.08 7.39 -9.04
CA LEU A 176 14.74 7.66 -10.30
C LEU A 176 15.90 6.67 -10.49
N LEU A 177 15.97 6.02 -11.63
CA LEU A 177 16.88 4.90 -11.90
C LEU A 177 18.08 5.33 -12.74
N GLY A 178 19.27 5.01 -12.23
CA GLY A 178 20.57 5.41 -12.74
C GLY A 178 21.36 4.24 -13.35
N TYR A 179 22.01 4.51 -14.47
CA TYR A 179 22.81 3.54 -15.23
C TYR A 179 24.25 4.02 -15.37
N GLY A 180 25.20 3.08 -15.35
CA GLY A 180 26.63 3.35 -15.39
C GLY A 180 27.38 2.72 -14.21
N ASP A 181 28.70 2.83 -14.23
CA ASP A 181 29.56 2.19 -13.23
C ASP A 181 29.78 3.06 -11.99
N ASP A 182 29.58 4.37 -12.11
CA ASP A 182 29.87 5.37 -11.09
C ASP A 182 28.66 6.29 -10.85
N GLU A 183 28.46 6.66 -9.58
CA GLU A 183 27.32 7.44 -9.09
C GLU A 183 27.29 8.87 -9.67
N ASP A 184 28.46 9.53 -9.75
CA ASP A 184 28.57 10.93 -10.17
C ASP A 184 28.35 11.10 -11.68
N SER A 185 28.62 10.05 -12.45
CA SER A 185 28.44 10.01 -13.91
C SER A 185 27.19 9.24 -14.35
N ALA A 186 26.40 8.74 -13.39
CA ALA A 186 25.22 7.93 -13.67
C ALA A 186 24.21 8.70 -14.54
N GLN A 187 23.71 8.02 -15.56
CA GLN A 187 22.66 8.56 -16.40
C GLN A 187 21.31 8.14 -15.84
N TRP A 188 20.44 9.10 -15.52
CA TRP A 188 19.16 8.84 -14.86
C TRP A 188 18.02 8.88 -15.87
N LEU A 189 17.53 7.70 -16.28
CA LEU A 189 16.72 7.55 -17.50
C LEU A 189 15.35 6.87 -17.32
N CYS A 190 15.11 6.21 -16.19
CA CYS A 190 13.81 5.58 -15.89
C CYS A 190 13.31 5.98 -14.51
N GLY A 191 12.00 5.84 -14.31
CA GLY A 191 11.36 5.87 -13.01
C GLY A 191 11.24 4.48 -12.38
N GLY A 192 10.84 4.49 -11.11
CA GLY A 192 10.44 3.31 -10.36
C GLY A 192 9.57 3.71 -9.18
N THR A 193 9.06 2.72 -8.46
CA THR A 193 8.24 2.91 -7.27
C THR A 193 8.74 2.06 -6.12
N VAL A 194 9.02 2.67 -4.99
CA VAL A 194 9.35 1.96 -3.75
C VAL A 194 8.11 1.26 -3.22
N ILE A 195 8.20 -0.06 -3.01
CA ILE A 195 7.06 -0.89 -2.56
C ILE A 195 7.35 -1.63 -1.25
N SER A 196 8.61 -1.65 -0.81
CA SER A 196 9.04 -2.20 0.48
C SER A 196 10.42 -1.65 0.87
N GLU A 197 10.95 -2.07 2.00
CA GLU A 197 12.23 -1.65 2.56
C GLU A 197 13.43 -1.98 1.66
N ARG A 198 13.26 -2.86 0.66
CA ARG A 198 14.36 -3.25 -0.24
C ARG A 198 13.98 -3.32 -1.70
N PHE A 199 12.70 -3.22 -2.04
CA PHE A 199 12.24 -3.46 -3.40
C PHE A 199 11.64 -2.22 -4.05
N ILE A 200 12.07 -2.00 -5.29
CA ILE A 200 11.55 -1.00 -6.21
C ILE A 200 10.91 -1.72 -7.39
N LEU A 201 9.66 -1.37 -7.68
CA LEU A 201 8.92 -1.79 -8.88
C LEU A 201 9.27 -0.88 -10.05
N THR A 202 9.54 -1.46 -11.22
CA THR A 202 9.79 -0.71 -12.46
C THR A 202 9.40 -1.54 -13.69
N ALA A 203 9.59 -0.99 -14.89
CA ALA A 203 9.37 -1.69 -16.14
C ALA A 203 10.52 -2.66 -16.46
N GLY A 204 10.20 -3.75 -17.15
CA GLY A 204 11.17 -4.74 -17.60
C GLY A 204 12.22 -4.13 -18.54
N HIS A 205 11.85 -3.17 -19.38
CA HIS A 205 12.79 -2.50 -20.28
C HIS A 205 13.74 -1.52 -19.57
N CYS A 206 13.46 -1.14 -18.31
CA CYS A 206 14.31 -0.26 -17.51
C CYS A 206 15.44 -1.01 -16.77
N ILE A 207 15.54 -2.34 -16.91
CA ILE A 207 16.58 -3.09 -16.21
C ILE A 207 17.96 -2.95 -16.85
N SER A 208 18.02 -2.57 -18.13
CA SER A 208 19.28 -2.45 -18.88
C SER A 208 19.09 -1.60 -20.13
N THR A 209 20.12 -0.84 -20.49
CA THR A 209 20.21 -0.16 -21.79
C THR A 209 21.33 -0.75 -22.62
N ARG A 210 21.24 -0.61 -23.95
CA ARG A 210 22.26 -1.12 -24.87
C ARG A 210 23.63 -0.43 -24.69
N LEU A 211 23.64 0.84 -24.30
CA LEU A 211 24.85 1.67 -24.24
C LEU A 211 25.47 1.72 -22.84
N LEU A 212 24.64 1.72 -21.79
CA LEU A 212 25.08 1.98 -20.41
C LEU A 212 25.06 0.71 -19.54
N GLY A 213 24.61 -0.42 -20.09
CA GLY A 213 24.51 -1.67 -19.35
C GLY A 213 23.30 -1.70 -18.41
N ASN A 214 23.42 -2.46 -17.33
CA ASN A 214 22.36 -2.67 -16.35
C ASN A 214 22.08 -1.40 -15.53
N VAL A 215 20.88 -1.33 -14.95
CA VAL A 215 20.59 -0.35 -13.89
C VAL A 215 21.48 -0.63 -12.68
N SER A 216 22.12 0.40 -12.17
CA SER A 216 23.10 0.30 -11.07
C SER A 216 22.63 1.02 -9.81
N PHE A 217 21.82 2.07 -9.96
CA PHE A 217 21.47 2.97 -8.86
C PHE A 217 19.99 3.32 -8.84
N ALA A 218 19.47 3.61 -7.65
CA ALA A 218 18.16 4.22 -7.43
C ALA A 218 18.30 5.43 -6.52
N ALA A 219 17.83 6.58 -7.00
CA ALA A 219 17.73 7.82 -6.25
C ALA A 219 16.32 7.98 -5.68
N LEU A 220 16.21 8.15 -4.36
CA LEU A 220 14.97 8.13 -3.60
C LEU A 220 14.79 9.39 -2.76
N GLY A 221 13.54 9.82 -2.56
CA GLY A 221 13.21 11.01 -1.77
C GLY A 221 13.57 12.31 -2.48
N MET A 222 13.52 12.34 -3.81
CA MET A 222 13.76 13.54 -4.61
C MET A 222 12.46 14.25 -4.98
N LEU A 223 12.49 15.58 -5.05
CA LEU A 223 11.50 16.36 -5.79
C LEU A 223 12.11 16.92 -7.07
N LYS A 224 13.34 17.45 -6.98
CA LYS A 224 14.08 18.00 -8.10
C LYS A 224 15.36 17.23 -8.36
N ARG A 225 15.74 17.10 -9.63
CA ARG A 225 17.03 16.51 -10.03
C ARG A 225 18.21 17.37 -9.59
N THR A 226 17.97 18.67 -9.39
CA THR A 226 18.95 19.64 -8.87
C THR A 226 18.87 19.85 -7.36
N ASP A 227 18.05 19.08 -6.63
CA ASP A 227 18.04 19.17 -5.16
C ASP A 227 19.41 18.77 -4.58
N PRO A 228 19.90 19.44 -3.52
CA PRO A 228 21.13 19.05 -2.83
C PRO A 228 21.11 17.59 -2.40
N GLN A 229 22.25 16.88 -2.51
CA GLN A 229 22.39 15.46 -2.18
C GLN A 229 21.86 15.10 -0.78
N GLU A 230 21.94 16.03 0.16
CA GLU A 230 21.47 15.86 1.54
C GLU A 230 19.95 15.62 1.67
N LEU A 231 19.18 15.95 0.63
CA LEU A 231 17.72 15.82 0.63
C LEU A 231 17.23 14.46 0.11
N TRP A 232 18.12 13.67 -0.48
CA TRP A 232 17.80 12.41 -1.12
C TRP A 232 18.86 11.34 -0.84
N SER A 233 18.57 10.11 -1.23
CA SER A 233 19.47 8.98 -0.98
C SER A 233 19.66 8.17 -2.25
N ILE A 234 20.89 7.73 -2.47
CA ILE A 234 21.23 6.82 -3.56
C ILE A 234 21.47 5.44 -2.98
N HIS A 235 20.79 4.45 -3.57
CA HIS A 235 20.95 3.04 -3.25
C HIS A 235 21.51 2.30 -4.47
N LYS A 236 22.54 1.48 -4.25
CA LYS A 236 23.01 0.54 -5.26
C LYS A 236 22.02 -0.60 -5.44
N ILE A 237 21.85 -1.03 -6.68
CA ILE A 237 21.03 -2.19 -7.03
C ILE A 237 21.86 -3.46 -6.87
N LYS A 238 21.43 -4.31 -5.94
CA LYS A 238 22.08 -5.61 -5.66
C LYS A 238 21.60 -6.69 -6.61
N ARG A 239 20.29 -6.72 -6.88
CA ARG A 239 19.68 -7.76 -7.71
C ARG A 239 18.60 -7.18 -8.61
N ILE A 240 18.62 -7.60 -9.87
CA ILE A 240 17.63 -7.25 -10.89
C ILE A 240 16.79 -8.50 -11.15
N ILE A 241 15.48 -8.40 -10.93
CA ILE A 241 14.55 -9.52 -11.04
C ILE A 241 13.55 -9.19 -12.15
N ARG A 242 13.91 -9.59 -13.36
CA ARG A 242 13.05 -9.47 -14.54
C ARG A 242 11.90 -10.47 -14.46
N HIS A 243 10.68 -10.06 -14.84
CA HIS A 243 9.58 -11.01 -14.98
C HIS A 243 9.96 -12.16 -15.95
N PRO A 244 9.73 -13.44 -15.61
CA PRO A 244 10.17 -14.57 -16.44
C PRO A 244 9.66 -14.53 -17.89
N GLU A 245 8.45 -14.00 -18.07
CA GLU A 245 7.77 -13.88 -19.37
C GLU A 245 8.12 -12.59 -20.13
N TYR A 246 8.86 -11.66 -19.52
CA TYR A 246 9.36 -10.50 -20.25
C TYR A 246 10.48 -10.90 -21.21
N LYS A 247 10.19 -10.86 -22.52
CA LYS A 247 11.12 -11.22 -23.61
C LYS A 247 11.38 -10.00 -24.51
N PRO A 248 12.31 -9.08 -24.16
CA PRO A 248 12.60 -7.93 -25.01
C PRO A 248 13.06 -8.39 -26.42
N PRO A 249 12.66 -7.70 -27.50
CA PRO A 249 12.02 -6.39 -27.53
C PRO A 249 10.48 -6.43 -27.48
N SER A 250 9.87 -7.56 -27.11
CA SER A 250 8.42 -7.66 -26.88
C SER A 250 7.94 -6.64 -25.85
N LYS A 251 6.70 -6.18 -26.01
CA LYS A 251 6.02 -5.24 -25.13
C LYS A 251 5.12 -5.89 -24.07
N TYR A 252 5.02 -7.22 -24.06
CA TYR A 252 4.26 -7.96 -23.05
C TYR A 252 5.06 -8.19 -21.78
N HIS A 253 4.39 -8.23 -20.63
CA HIS A 253 4.99 -8.49 -19.32
C HIS A 253 6.13 -7.54 -18.95
N ASP A 254 6.01 -6.28 -19.34
CA ASP A 254 7.05 -5.27 -19.16
C ASP A 254 7.10 -4.77 -17.70
N ILE A 255 7.61 -5.62 -16.82
CA ILE A 255 7.70 -5.40 -15.37
C ILE A 255 8.95 -6.07 -14.79
N ALA A 256 9.55 -5.42 -13.79
CA ALA A 256 10.70 -5.93 -13.06
C ALA A 256 10.72 -5.41 -11.62
N LEU A 257 11.45 -6.12 -10.76
CA LEU A 257 11.76 -5.72 -9.40
C LEU A 257 13.27 -5.47 -9.27
N LEU A 258 13.65 -4.42 -8.57
CA LEU A 258 15.03 -4.12 -8.21
C LEU A 258 15.17 -4.25 -6.69
N GLU A 259 16.12 -5.07 -6.25
CA GLU A 259 16.50 -5.20 -4.84
C GLU A 259 17.69 -4.28 -4.55
N THR A 260 17.54 -3.37 -3.58
CA THR A 260 18.61 -2.51 -3.11
C THR A 260 19.60 -3.27 -2.25
N GLU A 261 20.87 -2.90 -2.32
CA GLU A 261 21.94 -3.47 -1.49
C GLU A 261 21.71 -3.17 -0.01
N THR A 262 21.37 -1.92 0.29
CA THR A 262 21.03 -1.43 1.63
C THR A 262 19.53 -1.27 1.80
N GLU A 263 19.08 -1.35 3.05
CA GLU A 263 17.68 -1.11 3.38
C GLU A 263 17.31 0.36 3.19
N ILE A 264 16.13 0.59 2.64
CA ILE A 264 15.50 1.89 2.47
C ILE A 264 14.91 2.31 3.80
N ASN A 265 15.47 3.35 4.40
CA ASN A 265 14.99 3.89 5.65
C ASN A 265 13.80 4.82 5.40
N PHE A 266 12.60 4.39 5.80
CA PHE A 266 11.41 5.19 5.63
C PHE A 266 11.35 6.40 6.57
N GLY A 267 10.77 7.48 6.07
CA GLY A 267 10.62 8.76 6.75
C GLY A 267 9.57 9.63 6.07
N ARG A 268 9.38 10.87 6.52
CA ARG A 268 8.36 11.75 5.94
C ARG A 268 8.54 12.02 4.44
N ASN A 269 9.77 11.92 3.95
CA ASN A 269 10.17 12.17 2.58
C ASN A 269 10.28 10.91 1.71
N LEU A 270 10.19 9.72 2.30
CA LEU A 270 10.37 8.44 1.62
C LEU A 270 9.50 7.37 2.28
N LEU A 271 8.46 6.96 1.58
CA LEU A 271 7.43 6.03 2.06
C LEU A 271 7.08 5.10 0.89
N PRO A 272 6.73 3.83 1.13
CA PRO A 272 6.33 2.93 0.07
C PRO A 272 4.92 3.25 -0.45
N ALA A 273 4.66 2.89 -1.70
CA ALA A 273 3.31 2.84 -2.25
C ALA A 273 2.67 1.47 -2.03
N CYS A 274 1.33 1.43 -2.07
CA CYS A 274 0.57 0.20 -2.10
C CYS A 274 0.46 -0.34 -3.53
N LEU A 275 0.13 -1.62 -3.67
CA LEU A 275 -0.13 -2.24 -4.96
C LEU A 275 -1.62 -2.44 -5.16
N ASP A 276 -2.11 -2.17 -6.37
CA ASP A 276 -3.46 -2.59 -6.74
C ASP A 276 -3.56 -4.11 -6.72
N THR A 277 -4.63 -4.60 -6.11
CA THR A 277 -4.93 -6.03 -5.93
C THR A 277 -6.15 -6.47 -6.74
N GLY A 278 -6.64 -5.62 -7.64
CA GLY A 278 -7.78 -5.90 -8.50
C GLY A 278 -9.13 -5.78 -7.80
N MET A 279 -9.17 -5.23 -6.59
CA MET A 279 -10.40 -5.06 -5.81
C MET A 279 -11.26 -3.90 -6.32
N ASN A 280 -10.66 -2.88 -6.96
CA ASN A 280 -11.36 -1.71 -7.47
C ASN A 280 -10.95 -1.44 -8.92
N LYS A 281 -11.91 -1.00 -9.75
CA LYS A 281 -11.61 -0.50 -11.10
C LYS A 281 -11.41 1.01 -11.03
N GLU A 282 -10.24 1.47 -11.46
CA GLU A 282 -9.85 2.87 -11.36
C GLU A 282 -9.90 3.55 -12.72
N ALA A 283 -11.03 4.21 -12.98
CA ALA A 283 -11.25 4.96 -14.23
C ALA A 283 -10.33 6.18 -14.37
N THR A 284 -9.81 6.71 -13.25
CA THR A 284 -8.93 7.88 -13.24
C THR A 284 -7.71 7.58 -12.39
N ALA A 285 -6.52 7.87 -12.91
CA ALA A 285 -5.25 7.69 -12.21
C ALA A 285 -4.28 8.83 -12.53
N GLU A 286 -3.26 8.97 -11.71
CA GLU A 286 -2.19 9.96 -11.85
C GLU A 286 -0.91 9.25 -12.30
N ALA A 287 -0.28 9.71 -13.37
CA ALA A 287 1.09 9.33 -13.70
C ALA A 287 2.05 10.42 -13.19
N SER A 288 3.22 10.03 -12.72
CA SER A 288 4.22 10.98 -12.22
C SER A 288 5.64 10.57 -12.60
N GLY A 289 6.48 11.56 -12.91
CA GLY A 289 7.88 11.32 -13.26
C GLY A 289 8.67 12.57 -13.63
N TRP A 290 9.94 12.36 -14.00
CA TRP A 290 10.88 13.39 -14.43
C TRP A 290 11.19 13.30 -15.93
N GLY A 291 10.26 12.73 -16.70
CA GLY A 291 10.35 12.61 -18.14
C GLY A 291 10.36 13.96 -18.85
N ARG A 292 10.52 13.90 -20.17
CA ARG A 292 10.56 15.11 -21.01
C ARG A 292 9.21 15.82 -21.00
N LEU A 293 9.25 17.16 -21.00
CA LEU A 293 8.06 18.01 -21.05
C LEU A 293 7.42 18.14 -22.46
N GLY A 294 7.62 17.11 -23.30
CA GLY A 294 7.17 17.01 -24.69
C GLY A 294 8.24 16.45 -25.64
N SER A 295 7.83 16.12 -26.87
CA SER A 295 8.73 15.55 -27.88
C SER A 295 9.96 16.45 -28.12
N ARG A 296 11.16 15.85 -28.02
CA ARG A 296 12.47 16.51 -28.17
C ARG A 296 12.76 17.67 -27.20
N LYS A 297 12.02 17.78 -26.10
CA LYS A 297 12.34 18.73 -25.02
C LYS A 297 13.27 18.12 -23.98
N ASP A 298 13.75 18.97 -23.08
CA ASP A 298 14.58 18.57 -21.94
C ASP A 298 13.76 17.78 -20.90
N LEU A 299 14.47 16.99 -20.10
CA LEU A 299 13.91 16.30 -18.93
C LEU A 299 13.42 17.32 -17.90
N ALA A 300 12.32 17.00 -17.21
CA ALA A 300 11.82 17.85 -16.15
C ALA A 300 12.79 17.83 -14.96
N ASP A 301 13.23 19.01 -14.51
CA ASP A 301 14.00 19.11 -13.27
C ASP A 301 13.12 18.78 -12.06
N THR A 302 11.91 19.33 -12.00
CA THR A 302 10.94 19.08 -10.92
C THR A 302 9.97 17.97 -11.32
N LEU A 303 9.65 17.07 -10.39
CA LEU A 303 8.68 15.99 -10.58
C LEU A 303 7.36 16.54 -11.14
N GLN A 304 6.87 15.95 -12.23
CA GLN A 304 5.59 16.28 -12.85
C GLN A 304 4.54 15.25 -12.49
N VAL A 305 3.29 15.68 -12.50
CA VAL A 305 2.11 14.83 -12.22
C VAL A 305 1.06 15.15 -13.26
N VAL A 306 0.38 14.11 -13.71
CA VAL A 306 -0.66 14.23 -14.72
C VAL A 306 -1.80 13.28 -14.42
N THR A 307 -3.03 13.79 -14.44
CA THR A 307 -4.24 12.98 -14.29
C THR A 307 -4.69 12.45 -15.64
N LEU A 308 -4.88 11.14 -15.74
CA LEU A 308 -5.25 10.40 -16.94
C LEU A 308 -6.50 9.55 -16.68
N GLN A 309 -7.22 9.24 -17.75
CA GLN A 309 -8.40 8.36 -17.72
C GLN A 309 -8.10 7.03 -18.39
N GLU A 310 -8.61 5.94 -17.84
CA GLU A 310 -8.54 4.61 -18.47
C GLU A 310 -9.45 4.63 -19.70
N PHE A 311 -8.92 4.20 -20.84
CA PHE A 311 -9.70 3.99 -22.05
C PHE A 311 -10.39 2.63 -21.99
N GLU A 312 -11.51 2.47 -22.67
CA GLU A 312 -12.15 1.16 -22.77
C GLU A 312 -11.26 0.16 -23.52
N ASP A 313 -11.37 -1.13 -23.20
CA ASP A 313 -10.56 -2.17 -23.84
C ASP A 313 -10.64 -2.16 -25.37
N LYS A 314 -11.82 -1.83 -25.92
CA LYS A 314 -12.03 -1.71 -27.37
C LYS A 314 -11.26 -0.53 -27.96
N GLU A 315 -11.19 0.58 -27.24
CA GLU A 315 -10.44 1.76 -27.66
C GLU A 315 -8.94 1.49 -27.56
N CYS A 316 -8.47 0.86 -26.48
CA CYS A 316 -7.08 0.43 -26.35
C CYS A 316 -6.67 -0.53 -27.49
N ALA A 317 -7.51 -1.50 -27.82
CA ALA A 317 -7.26 -2.41 -28.94
C ALA A 317 -7.18 -1.69 -30.29
N ALA A 318 -8.00 -0.65 -30.51
CA ALA A 318 -7.95 0.17 -31.72
C ALA A 318 -6.71 1.08 -31.76
N LEU A 319 -6.28 1.62 -30.61
CA LEU A 319 -5.11 2.50 -30.51
C LEU A 319 -3.78 1.72 -30.62
N PHE A 320 -3.77 0.48 -30.15
CA PHE A 320 -2.62 -0.43 -30.09
C PHE A 320 -2.89 -1.74 -30.85
N PRO A 321 -3.03 -1.66 -32.19
CA PRO A 321 -3.24 -2.84 -33.01
C PRO A 321 -1.98 -3.71 -33.05
N GLN A 322 -2.16 -4.95 -33.52
CA GLN A 322 -1.06 -5.89 -33.70
C GLN A 322 0.07 -5.30 -34.57
N HIS A 323 1.30 -5.39 -34.06
CA HIS A 323 2.50 -5.05 -34.82
C HIS A 323 3.71 -5.89 -34.36
N ARG A 324 4.88 -5.72 -34.98
CA ARG A 324 6.07 -6.57 -34.76
C ARG A 324 6.49 -6.72 -33.28
N LEU A 325 6.29 -5.71 -32.44
CA LEU A 325 6.70 -5.73 -31.02
C LEU A 325 5.53 -6.01 -30.06
N LEU A 326 4.30 -6.02 -30.60
CA LEU A 326 3.05 -6.28 -29.90
C LEU A 326 2.25 -7.27 -30.77
N SER A 327 2.77 -8.50 -30.83
CA SER A 327 2.40 -9.51 -31.83
C SER A 327 0.96 -10.01 -31.75
N HIS A 328 0.24 -9.72 -30.68
CA HIS A 328 -1.17 -10.04 -30.47
C HIS A 328 -2.03 -8.78 -30.27
N GLY A 329 -1.46 -7.58 -30.44
CA GLY A 329 -2.13 -6.32 -30.08
C GLY A 329 -2.23 -6.14 -28.56
N TYR A 330 -3.06 -5.17 -28.15
CA TYR A 330 -3.40 -4.92 -26.75
C TYR A 330 -3.92 -6.18 -26.04
N ASP A 331 -3.39 -6.45 -24.84
CA ASP A 331 -3.86 -7.49 -23.95
C ASP A 331 -4.41 -6.90 -22.65
N HIS A 332 -5.74 -6.92 -22.50
CA HIS A 332 -6.44 -6.32 -21.37
C HIS A 332 -6.15 -6.97 -20.00
N ASP A 333 -5.68 -8.22 -19.97
CA ASP A 333 -5.39 -8.94 -18.73
C ASP A 333 -4.10 -8.40 -18.11
N THR A 334 -3.11 -8.10 -18.96
CA THR A 334 -1.76 -7.74 -18.54
C THR A 334 -1.41 -6.28 -18.77
N GLN A 335 -2.23 -5.56 -19.54
CA GLN A 335 -2.01 -4.19 -19.94
C GLN A 335 -3.28 -3.36 -19.75
N SER A 336 -3.09 -2.05 -19.67
CA SER A 336 -4.14 -1.03 -19.63
C SER A 336 -3.65 0.20 -20.36
N CYS A 337 -4.52 0.94 -21.02
CA CYS A 337 -4.13 2.20 -21.65
C CYS A 337 -4.85 3.39 -21.01
N TYR A 338 -4.06 4.42 -20.69
CA TYR A 338 -4.53 5.65 -20.04
C TYR A 338 -4.08 6.85 -20.85
N GLY A 339 -4.93 7.87 -20.92
CA GLY A 339 -4.62 9.10 -21.64
C GLY A 339 -5.64 10.18 -21.34
N ASN A 340 -5.73 11.18 -22.21
CA ASN A 340 -6.75 12.20 -22.16
C ASN A 340 -7.47 12.28 -23.53
N HIS A 341 -8.79 12.21 -23.53
CA HIS A 341 -9.60 12.27 -24.75
C HIS A 341 -9.67 13.68 -25.37
N GLN A 342 -9.38 14.73 -24.60
CA GLN A 342 -9.72 16.12 -24.92
C GLN A 342 -8.49 17.04 -24.97
N GLU A 343 -7.39 16.68 -24.31
CA GLU A 343 -6.18 17.49 -24.20
C GLU A 343 -4.94 16.71 -24.64
N ILE A 344 -3.88 17.45 -25.03
CA ILE A 344 -2.58 16.89 -25.39
C ILE A 344 -1.78 16.66 -24.11
N ILE A 345 -2.09 15.58 -23.41
CA ILE A 345 -1.55 15.26 -22.10
C ILE A 345 -1.21 13.76 -22.06
N ASP A 346 0.09 13.43 -22.00
CA ASP A 346 0.59 12.05 -22.05
C ASP A 346 1.91 11.93 -21.26
N THR A 347 2.24 10.71 -20.84
CA THR A 347 3.57 10.35 -20.32
C THR A 347 4.63 10.39 -21.43
N CYS A 348 5.87 10.72 -21.08
CA CYS A 348 6.93 10.88 -22.09
C CYS A 348 8.21 10.11 -21.76
N GLU A 349 9.20 10.17 -22.67
CA GLU A 349 10.52 9.59 -22.44
C GLU A 349 11.09 10.05 -21.10
N GLY A 350 11.50 9.10 -20.26
CA GLY A 350 12.02 9.35 -18.91
C GLY A 350 11.00 9.13 -17.78
N ASP A 351 9.71 8.96 -18.08
CA ASP A 351 8.69 8.49 -17.11
C ASP A 351 8.56 6.96 -17.09
N SER A 352 9.19 6.28 -18.04
CA SER A 352 9.22 4.82 -18.18
C SER A 352 9.59 4.11 -16.89
N GLY A 353 8.82 3.10 -16.52
CA GLY A 353 8.97 2.39 -15.25
C GLY A 353 8.43 3.12 -14.02
N GLY A 354 8.03 4.38 -14.15
CA GLY A 354 7.33 5.13 -13.11
C GLY A 354 5.89 4.63 -12.87
N PRO A 355 5.26 5.06 -11.77
CA PRO A 355 3.92 4.62 -11.41
C PRO A 355 2.83 5.37 -12.19
N LEU A 356 1.81 4.60 -12.57
CA LEU A 356 0.44 5.07 -12.67
C LEU A 356 -0.28 4.68 -11.38
N GLN A 357 -0.89 5.64 -10.72
CA GLN A 357 -1.31 5.50 -9.33
C GLN A 357 -2.60 6.22 -9.02
N THR A 358 -3.33 5.73 -8.02
CA THR A 358 -4.51 6.41 -7.50
C THR A 358 -4.30 6.87 -6.09
N ASN A 359 -4.91 8.00 -5.78
CA ASN A 359 -4.85 8.59 -4.47
C ASN A 359 -6.13 8.31 -3.66
N GLN A 360 -6.56 7.04 -3.61
CA GLN A 360 -7.78 6.64 -2.87
C GLN A 360 -7.76 7.08 -1.41
N PHE A 361 -6.56 7.19 -0.83
CA PHE A 361 -6.34 7.45 0.59
C PHE A 361 -5.68 8.81 0.87
N LYS A 362 -5.69 9.75 -0.09
CA LYS A 362 -5.09 11.10 -0.05
C LYS A 362 -3.56 11.18 0.08
N CYS A 363 -2.93 10.28 0.81
CA CYS A 363 -1.48 10.32 1.01
C CYS A 363 -0.79 8.96 0.94
N GLN A 364 -1.55 7.88 0.79
CA GLN A 364 -1.05 6.55 0.55
C GLN A 364 -1.53 6.16 -0.85
N TYR A 365 -0.60 6.24 -1.80
CA TYR A 365 -0.87 5.98 -3.20
C TYR A 365 -0.91 4.48 -3.45
N THR A 366 -1.81 4.06 -4.34
CA THR A 366 -1.91 2.69 -4.84
C THR A 366 -1.44 2.68 -6.28
N VAL A 367 -0.40 1.92 -6.59
CA VAL A 367 0.11 1.74 -7.95
C VAL A 367 -0.80 0.77 -8.69
N VAL A 368 -1.50 1.27 -9.70
CA VAL A 368 -2.39 0.50 -10.58
C VAL A 368 -1.68 0.03 -11.85
N GLY A 369 -0.64 0.76 -12.27
CA GLY A 369 0.10 0.48 -13.50
C GLY A 369 1.56 0.90 -13.44
N VAL A 370 2.37 0.30 -14.31
CA VAL A 370 3.77 0.69 -14.54
C VAL A 370 3.89 1.24 -15.96
N THR A 371 4.42 2.45 -16.12
CA THR A 371 4.57 3.11 -17.44
C THR A 371 5.46 2.27 -18.36
N SER A 372 4.90 1.75 -19.46
CA SER A 372 5.60 0.80 -20.34
C SER A 372 6.01 1.44 -21.68
N PHE A 373 5.06 1.80 -22.54
CA PHE A 373 5.34 2.46 -23.82
C PHE A 373 4.13 3.27 -24.29
N GLY A 374 4.31 4.21 -25.20
CA GLY A 374 3.22 5.00 -25.76
C GLY A 374 3.53 5.44 -27.18
N LYS A 375 2.60 6.16 -27.81
CA LYS A 375 2.90 6.92 -29.03
C LYS A 375 3.75 8.14 -28.67
N GLU A 376 4.25 8.86 -29.68
CA GLU A 376 5.05 10.06 -29.45
C GLU A 376 4.33 11.06 -28.53
N CYS A 377 5.05 11.61 -27.56
CA CYS A 377 4.49 12.56 -26.60
C CYS A 377 3.97 13.81 -27.30
N GLY A 378 2.82 14.29 -26.86
CA GLY A 378 2.28 15.56 -27.36
C GLY A 378 1.33 15.43 -28.55
N ILE A 379 0.61 14.30 -28.65
CA ILE A 379 -0.46 14.09 -29.64
C ILE A 379 -1.83 14.12 -28.94
N LEU A 380 -2.81 14.81 -29.51
CA LEU A 380 -4.18 14.85 -28.98
C LEU A 380 -4.82 13.46 -29.07
N GLY A 381 -5.39 12.95 -27.97
CA GLY A 381 -5.98 11.62 -27.93
C GLY A 381 -4.95 10.48 -27.98
N SER A 382 -3.68 10.75 -27.64
CA SER A 382 -2.73 9.67 -27.38
C SER A 382 -2.97 9.05 -26.01
N ALA A 383 -2.91 7.72 -25.98
CA ALA A 383 -2.87 6.95 -24.74
C ALA A 383 -1.46 6.39 -24.56
N GLY A 384 -1.02 6.33 -23.32
CA GLY A 384 0.12 5.53 -22.87
C GLY A 384 -0.33 4.12 -22.52
N MET A 385 0.53 3.14 -22.79
CA MET A 385 0.38 1.76 -22.34
C MET A 385 1.08 1.56 -21.01
N TYR A 386 0.37 0.93 -20.09
CA TYR A 386 0.83 0.60 -18.76
C TYR A 386 0.71 -0.91 -18.53
N THR A 387 1.68 -1.48 -17.84
CA THR A 387 1.59 -2.86 -17.35
C THR A 387 0.64 -2.89 -16.14
N ARG A 388 -0.44 -3.69 -16.20
CA ARG A 388 -1.49 -3.75 -15.17
C ARG A 388 -0.96 -4.46 -13.92
N VAL A 389 -0.77 -3.74 -12.81
CA VAL A 389 -0.08 -4.26 -11.62
C VAL A 389 -0.82 -5.42 -10.96
N SER A 390 -2.15 -5.36 -10.90
CA SER A 390 -2.98 -6.38 -10.25
C SER A 390 -2.78 -7.79 -10.80
N TYR A 391 -2.46 -7.93 -12.09
CA TYR A 391 -2.12 -9.22 -12.70
C TYR A 391 -0.85 -9.84 -12.10
N TYR A 392 0.12 -9.02 -11.71
CA TYR A 392 1.45 -9.45 -11.29
C TYR A 392 1.61 -9.54 -9.77
N VAL A 393 0.59 -9.22 -8.98
CA VAL A 393 0.67 -9.21 -7.50
C VAL A 393 1.20 -10.53 -6.96
N SER A 394 0.70 -11.67 -7.43
CA SER A 394 1.17 -12.99 -6.97
C SER A 394 2.67 -13.21 -7.22
N TRP A 395 3.17 -12.76 -8.37
CA TRP A 395 4.60 -12.81 -8.69
C TRP A 395 5.42 -11.88 -7.80
N ILE A 396 4.92 -10.65 -7.57
CA ILE A 396 5.58 -9.67 -6.70
C ILE A 396 5.65 -10.21 -5.27
N GLU A 397 4.54 -10.71 -4.71
CA GLU A 397 4.47 -11.21 -3.34
C GLU A 397 5.44 -12.36 -3.08
N GLY A 398 5.52 -13.32 -4.01
CA GLY A 398 6.45 -14.45 -3.90
C GLY A 398 7.93 -14.06 -3.89
N ILE A 399 8.28 -12.84 -4.31
CA ILE A 399 9.64 -12.32 -4.33
C ILE A 399 9.90 -11.35 -3.17
N VAL A 400 8.97 -10.44 -2.93
CA VAL A 400 9.12 -9.34 -1.96
C VAL A 400 8.83 -9.82 -0.54
N TRP A 401 7.85 -10.72 -0.36
CA TRP A 401 7.44 -11.27 0.94
C TRP A 401 7.36 -12.81 0.88
N PRO A 402 8.50 -13.50 0.63
CA PRO A 402 8.52 -14.95 0.42
C PRO A 402 8.09 -15.74 1.66
N GLU A 403 8.46 -15.29 2.87
CA GLU A 403 8.09 -15.96 4.12
C GLU A 403 6.58 -15.92 4.38
N GLU A 404 5.94 -14.76 4.17
CA GLU A 404 4.49 -14.61 4.28
C GLU A 404 3.76 -15.41 3.20
N THR A 405 4.33 -15.44 1.99
CA THR A 405 3.80 -16.24 0.87
C THR A 405 3.83 -17.73 1.20
N GLU A 406 4.95 -18.23 1.71
CA GLU A 406 5.09 -19.64 2.13
C GLU A 406 4.10 -19.98 3.25
N LYS A 407 3.98 -19.13 4.28
CA LYS A 407 3.02 -19.33 5.38
C LYS A 407 1.58 -19.39 4.87
N ARG A 408 1.21 -18.54 3.91
CA ARG A 408 -0.12 -18.55 3.29
C ARG A 408 -0.36 -19.84 2.51
N MET A 409 0.59 -20.26 1.68
CA MET A 409 0.49 -21.51 0.91
C MET A 409 0.33 -22.73 1.82
N ILE A 410 1.09 -22.80 2.93
CA ILE A 410 0.96 -23.89 3.91
C ILE A 410 -0.45 -23.91 4.53
N LYS A 411 -0.99 -22.73 4.90
CA LYS A 411 -2.34 -22.60 5.46
C LYS A 411 -3.42 -23.07 4.47
N ASP A 412 -3.29 -22.68 3.20
CA ASP A 412 -4.26 -23.04 2.16
C ASP A 412 -4.23 -24.55 1.86
N ASN A 413 -3.04 -25.17 1.85
CA ASN A 413 -2.89 -26.62 1.71
C ASN A 413 -3.49 -27.39 2.90
N LEU A 414 -3.31 -26.90 4.14
CA LEU A 414 -3.94 -27.50 5.33
C LEU A 414 -5.47 -27.44 5.26
N TRP A 415 -6.04 -26.38 4.67
CA TRP A 415 -7.48 -26.29 4.44
C TRP A 415 -7.94 -27.31 3.40
N LEU A 416 -7.22 -27.46 2.28
CA LEU A 416 -7.53 -28.44 1.25
C LEU A 416 -7.46 -29.88 1.78
N ASP A 417 -6.42 -30.19 2.56
CA ASP A 417 -6.28 -31.50 3.21
C ASP A 417 -7.43 -31.79 4.18
N LYS A 418 -7.85 -30.80 4.97
CA LYS A 418 -9.05 -30.93 5.83
C LYS A 418 -10.31 -31.16 5.01
N TRP A 419 -10.48 -30.47 3.89
CA TRP A 419 -11.64 -30.62 3.01
C TRP A 419 -11.69 -32.00 2.35
N LEU A 420 -10.58 -32.46 1.78
CA LEU A 420 -10.46 -33.80 1.17
C LEU A 420 -10.71 -34.92 2.18
N ASN A 421 -10.27 -34.75 3.43
CA ASN A 421 -10.47 -35.73 4.51
C ASN A 421 -11.84 -35.63 5.22
N ALA A 422 -12.60 -34.56 4.99
CA ALA A 422 -13.95 -34.37 5.53
C ALA A 422 -15.06 -34.86 4.58
N ALA A 423 -14.71 -35.24 3.34
CA ALA A 423 -15.66 -35.87 2.43
C ALA A 423 -16.08 -37.25 2.96
N PRO A 424 -17.40 -37.55 3.05
CA PRO A 424 -17.84 -38.88 3.48
C PRO A 424 -17.35 -39.93 2.47
N LYS A 425 -16.65 -40.94 2.98
CA LYS A 425 -16.22 -42.12 2.21
C LYS A 425 -17.39 -42.96 1.73
#